data_AF-A0A7C6IQW7-F1
#
_entry.id   AF-A0A7C6IQW7-F1
#
_cell.length_a   1.000
_cell.length_b   1.000
_cell.length_c   1.000
_cell.angle_alpha   90.00
_cell.angle_beta   90.00
_cell.angle_gamma   90.00
#
_symmetry.space_group_name_H-M   'P 1'
#
loop_
_entity.id
_entity.type
_entity.pdbx_description
1 polymer ?
#
loop_
_entity_poly.entity_id
_entity_poly.type
_entity_poly.pdbx_seq_one_letter_code
_entity_poly.pdbx_strand_id
1 'polypeptide(L)'
;DADKLEEEIRSIHGRDENRSLYIHNITAMLDANKRMKTIASIFVYGFVILIVLIGVTNIFNTISTNIALRRREFAMLKSVGLTPEGFNKIIRYESLFYGLKALLYGLPVGILISILMYNSFSGMFGFMLVLPWKEIIYCIAGVLAIVFITMTHAGSKLKKENIIDALKEENL
;
A
#
# COMPACT_ATOMS: atom_id res chain seq x y z
N ASP A 1 1.89 -34.58 -17.85
CA ASP A 1 0.57 -33.98 -18.09
C ASP A 1 -0.48 -34.75 -17.35
N ALA A 2 -1.18 -34.11 -16.40
CA ALA A 2 -2.24 -34.76 -15.63
C ALA A 2 -3.40 -35.22 -16.51
N ASP A 3 -3.68 -34.48 -17.58
CA ASP A 3 -4.71 -34.83 -18.57
C ASP A 3 -4.35 -36.09 -19.36
N LYS A 4 -3.06 -36.26 -19.73
CA LYS A 4 -2.59 -37.50 -20.39
C LYS A 4 -2.62 -38.70 -19.45
N LEU A 5 -2.32 -38.51 -18.16
CA LEU A 5 -2.42 -39.56 -17.15
C LEU A 5 -3.87 -39.99 -16.91
N GLU A 6 -4.83 -39.05 -16.94
CA GLU A 6 -6.26 -39.40 -16.86
C GLU A 6 -6.70 -40.21 -18.08
N GLU A 7 -6.22 -39.85 -19.27
CA GLU A 7 -6.51 -40.54 -20.53
C GLU A 7 -5.84 -41.94 -20.57
N GLU A 8 -4.61 -42.06 -20.07
CA GLU A 8 -3.85 -43.30 -19.96
C GLU A 8 -4.48 -44.25 -18.92
N ILE A 9 -4.96 -43.74 -17.78
CA ILE A 9 -5.70 -44.53 -16.78
C ILE A 9 -7.06 -44.99 -17.32
N ARG A 10 -7.77 -44.16 -18.09
CA ARG A 10 -9.04 -44.55 -18.74
C ARG A 10 -8.85 -45.63 -19.80
N SER A 11 -7.76 -45.59 -20.58
CA SER A 11 -7.47 -46.58 -21.62
C SER A 11 -7.03 -47.95 -21.08
N ILE A 12 -6.37 -48.00 -19.91
CA ILE A 12 -6.00 -49.25 -19.22
C ILE A 12 -7.22 -49.91 -18.55
N HIS A 13 -8.29 -49.16 -18.26
CA HIS A 13 -9.43 -49.63 -17.46
C HIS A 13 -10.65 -50.10 -18.26
N GLY A 14 -10.61 -50.14 -19.59
CA GLY A 14 -11.67 -50.68 -20.45
C GLY A 14 -11.94 -52.19 -20.31
N ARG A 15 -11.56 -52.82 -19.19
CA ARG A 15 -11.63 -54.27 -18.97
C ARG A 15 -12.22 -54.72 -17.63
N ASP A 16 -12.65 -53.82 -16.74
CA ASP A 16 -13.21 -54.23 -15.44
C ASP A 16 -14.41 -53.33 -15.04
N GLU A 17 -15.62 -53.76 -15.41
CA GLU A 17 -16.88 -53.00 -15.32
C GLU A 17 -17.44 -52.82 -13.89
N ASN A 18 -16.80 -53.36 -12.84
CA ASN A 18 -17.46 -53.53 -11.53
C ASN A 18 -16.87 -52.73 -10.35
N ARG A 19 -16.04 -51.71 -10.61
CA ARG A 19 -15.59 -50.77 -9.57
C ARG A 19 -15.82 -49.33 -10.02
N SER A 20 -16.89 -48.71 -9.51
CA SER A 20 -17.16 -47.28 -9.65
C SER A 20 -16.14 -46.44 -8.86
N LEU A 21 -14.94 -46.32 -9.42
CA LEU A 21 -13.86 -45.50 -8.88
C LEU A 21 -14.09 -44.05 -9.29
N TYR A 22 -14.47 -43.21 -8.32
CA TYR A 22 -14.54 -41.76 -8.49
C TYR A 22 -13.13 -41.19 -8.63
N ILE A 23 -12.70 -40.96 -9.88
CA ILE A 23 -11.44 -40.29 -10.18
C ILE A 23 -11.65 -38.79 -9.92
N HIS A 24 -11.25 -38.32 -8.73
CA HIS A 24 -11.19 -36.90 -8.44
C HIS A 24 -9.90 -36.32 -9.06
N ASN A 25 -10.04 -35.59 -10.17
CA ASN A 25 -8.94 -34.85 -10.77
C ASN A 25 -8.58 -33.64 -9.86
N ILE A 26 -7.65 -33.86 -8.94
CA ILE A 26 -7.16 -32.86 -7.98
C ILE A 26 -6.53 -31.66 -8.72
N THR A 27 -5.94 -31.89 -9.89
CA THR A 27 -5.39 -30.85 -10.77
C THR A 27 -6.45 -29.86 -11.26
N ALA A 28 -7.61 -30.35 -11.73
CA ALA A 28 -8.73 -29.49 -12.13
C ALA A 28 -9.29 -28.66 -10.96
N MET A 29 -9.33 -29.24 -9.75
CA MET A 29 -9.78 -28.53 -8.54
C MET A 29 -8.77 -27.45 -8.09
N LEU A 30 -7.47 -27.72 -8.22
CA LEU A 30 -6.43 -26.72 -7.93
C LEU A 30 -6.50 -25.55 -8.91
N ASP A 31 -6.77 -25.82 -10.19
CA ASP A 31 -6.88 -24.78 -11.20
C ASP A 31 -8.15 -23.93 -11.03
N ALA A 32 -9.27 -24.53 -10.62
CA ALA A 32 -10.47 -23.79 -10.22
C ALA A 32 -10.21 -22.87 -9.01
N ASN A 33 -9.54 -23.39 -7.97
CA ASN A 33 -9.15 -22.58 -6.80
C ASN A 33 -8.17 -21.47 -7.16
N LYS A 34 -7.19 -21.72 -8.03
CA LYS A 34 -6.26 -20.70 -8.52
C LYS A 34 -7.00 -19.60 -9.27
N ARG A 35 -7.93 -19.95 -10.17
CA ARG A 35 -8.74 -18.96 -10.91
C ARG A 35 -9.56 -18.08 -9.97
N MET A 36 -10.23 -18.68 -8.98
CA MET A 36 -10.99 -17.93 -7.97
C MET A 36 -10.07 -17.01 -7.14
N LYS A 37 -8.90 -17.51 -6.70
CA LYS A 37 -7.90 -16.71 -5.99
C LYS A 37 -7.38 -15.55 -6.84
N THR A 38 -7.08 -15.76 -8.11
CA THR A 38 -6.61 -14.70 -9.02
C THR A 38 -7.65 -13.60 -9.16
N ILE A 39 -8.91 -13.96 -9.44
CA ILE A 39 -9.99 -12.98 -9.58
C ILE A 39 -10.17 -12.19 -8.27
N ALA A 40 -10.25 -12.87 -7.13
CA ALA A 40 -10.36 -12.21 -5.82
C ALA A 40 -9.18 -11.27 -5.55
N SER A 41 -7.96 -11.71 -5.86
CA SER A 41 -6.74 -10.90 -5.65
C SER A 41 -6.74 -9.62 -6.48
N ILE A 42 -7.21 -9.67 -7.73
CA ILE A 42 -7.30 -8.47 -8.60
C ILE A 42 -8.22 -7.42 -7.97
N PHE A 43 -9.39 -7.83 -7.48
CA PHE A 43 -10.30 -6.91 -6.81
C PHE A 43 -9.69 -6.32 -5.54
N VAL A 44 -9.12 -7.15 -4.67
CA VAL A 44 -8.51 -6.70 -3.41
C VAL A 44 -7.38 -5.72 -3.68
N TYR A 45 -6.43 -6.06 -4.56
CA TYR A 45 -5.33 -5.15 -4.90
C TYR A 45 -5.81 -3.89 -5.60
N GLY A 46 -6.86 -3.96 -6.43
CA GLY A 46 -7.51 -2.79 -7.02
C GLY A 46 -8.03 -1.83 -5.96
N PHE A 47 -8.76 -2.33 -4.95
CA PHE A 47 -9.24 -1.51 -3.84
C PHE A 47 -8.10 -0.95 -2.99
N VAL A 48 -7.05 -1.74 -2.73
CA VAL A 48 -5.86 -1.27 -2.01
C VAL A 48 -5.23 -0.09 -2.73
N ILE A 49 -5.01 -0.19 -4.04
CA ILE A 49 -4.44 0.90 -4.85
C ILE A 49 -5.32 2.14 -4.78
N LEU A 50 -6.65 1.99 -4.89
CA LEU A 50 -7.60 3.09 -4.82
C LEU A 50 -7.55 3.81 -3.47
N ILE A 51 -7.55 3.06 -2.36
CA ILE A 51 -7.47 3.63 -1.01
C ILE A 51 -6.13 4.33 -0.80
N VAL A 52 -5.03 3.73 -1.27
CA VAL A 52 -3.70 4.35 -1.22
C VAL A 52 -3.71 5.67 -1.99
N LEU A 53 -4.29 5.73 -3.19
CA LEU A 53 -4.38 6.94 -4.00
C LEU A 53 -5.16 8.06 -3.30
N ILE A 54 -6.29 7.72 -2.67
CA ILE A 54 -7.07 8.67 -1.86
C ILE A 54 -6.23 9.18 -0.69
N GLY A 55 -5.55 8.28 0.03
CA GLY A 55 -4.70 8.63 1.17
C GLY A 55 -3.55 9.56 0.78
N VAL A 56 -2.86 9.22 -0.33
CA VAL A 56 -1.80 10.05 -0.90
C VAL A 56 -2.32 11.45 -1.22
N THR A 57 -3.46 11.56 -1.89
CA THR A 57 -4.08 12.85 -2.23
C THR A 57 -4.43 13.67 -0.98
N ASN A 58 -4.95 13.03 0.06
CA ASN A 58 -5.25 13.67 1.33
C ASN A 58 -3.98 14.22 2.01
N ILE A 59 -2.90 13.42 2.02
CA ILE A 59 -1.59 13.83 2.55
C ILE A 59 -1.05 15.03 1.76
N PHE A 60 -1.12 15.00 0.42
CA PHE A 60 -0.73 16.13 -0.44
C PHE A 60 -1.47 17.42 -0.08
N ASN A 61 -2.80 17.34 0.07
CA ASN A 61 -3.62 18.51 0.42
C ASN A 61 -3.24 19.04 1.81
N THR A 62 -3.12 18.15 2.80
CA THR A 62 -2.78 18.52 4.18
C THR A 62 -1.42 19.20 4.27
N ILE A 63 -0.40 18.64 3.60
CA ILE A 63 0.95 19.22 3.60
C ILE A 63 0.97 20.55 2.87
N SER A 64 0.29 20.65 1.71
CA SER A 64 0.22 21.90 0.94
C SER A 64 -0.41 23.02 1.77
N THR A 65 -1.50 22.74 2.49
CA THR A 65 -2.12 23.72 3.40
C THR A 65 -1.21 24.10 4.57
N ASN A 66 -0.58 23.13 5.24
CA ASN A 66 0.34 23.41 6.36
C ASN A 66 1.51 24.30 5.93
N ILE A 67 2.05 24.01 4.76
CA ILE A 67 3.13 24.79 4.15
C ILE A 67 2.67 26.22 3.84
N ALA A 68 1.48 26.40 3.27
CA ALA A 68 0.94 27.72 2.95
C ALA A 68 0.80 28.60 4.21
N LEU A 69 0.34 28.00 5.33
CA LEU A 69 0.24 28.68 6.61
C LEU A 69 1.62 29.11 7.15
N ARG A 70 2.63 28.25 7.02
CA ARG A 70 4.01 28.52 7.49
C ARG A 70 4.84 29.40 6.55
N ARG A 71 4.32 29.77 5.37
CA ARG A 71 5.02 30.65 4.42
C ARG A 71 5.32 32.02 5.03
N ARG A 72 4.40 32.58 5.84
CA ARG A 72 4.60 33.86 6.55
C ARG A 72 5.68 33.75 7.63
N GLU A 73 5.66 32.66 8.40
CA GLU A 73 6.70 32.37 9.40
C GLU A 73 8.08 32.21 8.73
N PHE A 74 8.14 31.52 7.60
CA PHE A 74 9.37 31.37 6.82
C PHE A 74 9.89 32.70 6.29
N ALA A 75 9.01 33.59 5.78
CA ALA A 75 9.42 34.92 5.32
C ALA A 75 10.08 35.73 6.45
N MET A 76 9.54 35.64 7.68
CA MET A 76 10.15 36.27 8.87
C MET A 76 11.51 35.64 9.21
N LEU A 77 11.61 34.30 9.25
CA LEU A 77 12.86 33.61 9.54
C LEU A 77 13.95 33.90 8.49
N LYS A 78 13.57 34.06 7.23
CA LYS A 78 14.48 34.46 6.15
C LYS A 78 15.05 35.85 6.39
N SER A 79 14.27 36.80 6.91
CA SER A 79 14.74 38.15 7.26
C SER A 79 15.76 38.16 8.40
N VAL A 80 15.76 37.12 9.25
CA VAL A 80 16.75 36.93 10.33
C VAL A 80 17.97 36.11 9.86
N GLY A 81 18.00 35.70 8.58
CA GLY A 81 19.15 35.02 7.97
C GLY A 81 19.01 33.50 7.80
N LEU A 82 17.81 32.93 7.92
CA LEU A 82 17.62 31.49 7.67
C LEU A 82 17.87 31.15 6.19
N THR A 83 18.82 30.23 5.95
CA THR A 83 19.12 29.75 4.61
C THR A 83 18.03 28.81 4.08
N PRO A 84 17.74 28.79 2.76
CA PRO A 84 16.78 27.88 2.15
C PRO A 84 17.09 26.39 2.37
N GLU A 85 18.37 26.06 2.58
CA GLU A 85 18.84 24.71 2.88
C GLU A 85 18.46 24.28 4.30
N GLY A 86 18.56 25.19 5.28
CA GLY A 86 18.11 24.95 6.66
C GLY A 86 16.61 24.66 6.73
N PHE A 87 15.81 25.40 5.96
CA PHE A 87 14.36 25.17 5.86
C PHE A 87 14.01 23.79 5.30
N ASN A 88 14.66 23.39 4.21
CA ASN A 88 14.48 22.05 3.63
C ASN A 88 14.87 20.94 4.62
N LYS A 89 15.91 21.17 5.44
CA LYS A 89 16.32 20.22 6.48
C LYS A 89 15.26 20.07 7.55
N ILE A 90 14.70 21.18 8.05
CA ILE A 90 13.62 21.18 9.07
C ILE A 90 12.39 20.43 8.54
N ILE A 91 11.93 20.78 7.34
CA ILE A 91 10.81 20.12 6.67
C ILE A 91 11.03 18.62 6.56
N ARG A 92 12.23 18.18 6.14
CA ARG A 92 12.54 16.76 5.98
C ARG A 92 12.47 15.98 7.29
N TYR A 93 12.95 16.57 8.38
CA TYR A 93 12.83 15.95 9.71
C TYR A 93 11.38 15.86 10.14
N GLU A 94 10.59 16.90 9.92
CA GLU A 94 9.19 16.90 10.29
C GLU A 94 8.39 15.83 9.54
N SER A 95 8.65 15.64 8.24
CA SER A 95 8.03 14.54 7.46
C SER A 95 8.38 13.17 8.01
N LEU A 96 9.62 12.97 8.45
CA LEU A 96 10.06 11.72 9.05
C LEU A 96 9.28 11.44 10.34
N PHE A 97 9.07 12.47 11.17
CA PHE A 97 8.24 12.35 12.37
C PHE A 97 6.77 12.06 12.04
N TYR A 98 6.20 12.65 10.99
CA TYR A 98 4.85 12.32 10.53
C TYR A 98 4.74 10.87 10.06
N GLY A 99 5.68 10.40 9.23
CA GLY A 99 5.74 9.01 8.78
C GLY A 99 5.89 8.03 9.95
N LEU A 100 6.75 8.36 10.92
CA LEU A 100 6.94 7.55 12.11
C LEU A 100 5.67 7.47 12.97
N LYS A 101 4.98 8.59 13.18
CA LYS A 101 3.69 8.61 13.89
C LYS A 101 2.64 7.79 13.14
N ALA A 102 2.56 7.92 11.81
CA ALA A 102 1.64 7.14 11.00
C ALA A 102 1.89 5.64 11.14
N LEU A 103 3.15 5.20 11.10
CA LEU A 103 3.51 3.80 11.31
C LEU A 103 3.25 3.32 12.74
N LEU A 104 3.52 4.17 13.73
CA LEU A 104 3.32 3.87 15.15
C LEU A 104 1.85 3.53 15.45
N TYR A 105 0.89 4.18 14.80
CA TYR A 105 -0.53 3.86 14.95
C TYR A 105 -1.03 2.85 13.92
N GLY A 106 -0.56 2.93 12.67
CA GLY A 106 -1.01 2.08 11.57
C GLY A 106 -0.62 0.61 11.74
N LEU A 107 0.62 0.33 12.18
CA LEU A 107 1.08 -1.06 12.36
C LEU A 107 0.32 -1.78 13.47
N PRO A 108 0.18 -1.24 14.71
CA PRO A 108 -0.57 -1.91 15.76
C PRO A 108 -2.05 -2.12 15.39
N VAL A 109 -2.69 -1.12 14.79
CA VAL A 109 -4.09 -1.25 14.35
C VAL A 109 -4.23 -2.32 13.27
N GLY A 110 -3.33 -2.34 12.28
CA GLY A 110 -3.33 -3.36 11.23
C GLY A 110 -3.11 -4.79 11.77
N ILE A 111 -2.16 -4.95 12.69
CA ILE A 111 -1.89 -6.24 13.34
C ILE A 111 -3.10 -6.67 14.18
N LEU A 112 -3.70 -5.74 14.93
CA LEU A 112 -4.90 -6.03 15.74
C LEU A 112 -6.06 -6.51 14.87
N ILE A 113 -6.34 -5.82 13.76
CA ILE A 113 -7.37 -6.23 12.80
C ILE A 113 -7.05 -7.60 12.22
N SER A 114 -5.79 -7.86 11.87
CA SER A 114 -5.35 -9.16 11.36
C SER A 114 -5.61 -10.30 12.36
N ILE A 115 -5.32 -10.09 13.64
CA ILE A 115 -5.59 -11.06 14.71
C ILE A 115 -7.10 -11.26 14.91
N LEU A 116 -7.89 -10.19 14.87
CA LEU A 116 -9.36 -10.27 14.99
C LEU A 116 -9.99 -11.04 13.84
N MET A 117 -9.52 -10.79 12.61
CA MET A 117 -9.93 -11.56 11.43
C MET A 117 -9.52 -13.02 11.56
N TYR A 118 -8.30 -13.29 12.01
CA TYR A 118 -7.83 -14.64 12.26
C TYR A 118 -8.73 -15.39 13.24
N ASN A 119 -9.01 -14.79 14.41
CA ASN A 119 -9.86 -15.42 15.42
C ASN A 119 -11.28 -15.69 14.87
N SER A 120 -11.85 -14.75 14.12
CA SER A 120 -13.18 -14.89 13.52
C SER A 120 -13.25 -16.01 12.47
N PHE A 121 -12.19 -16.21 11.69
CA PHE A 121 -12.15 -17.20 10.61
C PHE A 121 -11.51 -18.55 11.00
N SER A 122 -10.81 -18.60 12.14
CA SER A 122 -10.09 -19.80 12.61
C SER A 122 -11.00 -21.02 12.80
N GLY A 123 -12.29 -20.81 13.14
CA GLY A 123 -13.28 -21.87 13.25
C GLY A 123 -13.77 -22.44 11.91
N MET A 124 -13.53 -21.74 10.80
CA MET A 124 -13.99 -22.13 9.45
C MET A 124 -12.85 -22.69 8.59
N PHE A 125 -11.63 -22.19 8.78
CA PHE A 125 -10.44 -22.64 8.07
C PHE A 125 -9.30 -22.78 9.07
N GLY A 126 -8.71 -23.98 9.18
CA GLY A 126 -7.56 -24.26 10.03
C GLY A 126 -6.28 -23.60 9.53
N PHE A 127 -6.26 -22.27 9.48
CA PHE A 127 -5.09 -21.48 9.14
C PHE A 127 -4.21 -21.31 10.39
N MET A 128 -2.89 -21.28 10.17
CA MET A 128 -1.92 -20.88 11.18
C MET A 128 -1.67 -19.38 11.04
N LEU A 129 -1.66 -18.64 12.16
CA LEU A 129 -1.28 -17.24 12.14
C LEU A 129 0.22 -17.13 11.89
N VAL A 130 0.59 -16.81 10.65
CA VAL A 130 1.97 -16.52 10.25
C VAL A 130 2.05 -15.05 9.91
N LEU A 131 2.79 -14.28 10.72
CA LEU A 131 3.02 -12.87 10.45
C LEU A 131 4.07 -12.72 9.33
N PRO A 132 3.70 -12.14 8.19
CA PRO A 132 4.58 -12.04 7.03
C PRO A 132 5.51 -10.81 7.20
N TRP A 133 6.65 -11.03 7.86
CA TRP A 133 7.58 -9.96 8.25
C TRP A 133 8.15 -9.18 7.05
N LYS A 134 8.33 -9.82 5.89
CA LYS A 134 8.88 -9.15 4.70
C LYS A 134 7.92 -8.10 4.15
N GLU A 135 6.63 -8.42 4.19
CA GLU A 135 5.51 -7.63 3.71
C GLU A 135 5.29 -6.42 4.62
N ILE A 136 5.50 -6.58 5.93
CA ILE A 136 5.51 -5.47 6.88
C ILE A 136 6.66 -4.51 6.56
N ILE A 137 7.86 -5.02 6.25
CA ILE A 137 9.01 -4.18 5.86
C ILE A 137 8.71 -3.41 4.57
N TYR A 138 8.15 -4.06 3.55
CA TYR A 138 7.74 -3.38 2.32
C TYR A 138 6.68 -2.30 2.56
N CYS A 139 5.73 -2.54 3.47
CA CYS A 139 4.73 -1.56 3.87
C CYS A 139 5.38 -0.34 4.55
N ILE A 140 6.27 -0.56 5.51
CA ILE A 140 7.01 0.51 6.20
C ILE A 140 7.80 1.35 5.19
N ALA A 141 8.56 0.69 4.30
CA ALA A 141 9.34 1.36 3.28
C ALA A 141 8.44 2.15 2.31
N GLY A 142 7.31 1.58 1.90
CA GLY A 142 6.33 2.22 1.03
C GLY A 142 5.71 3.49 1.65
N VAL A 143 5.30 3.42 2.92
CA VAL A 143 4.74 4.57 3.64
C VAL A 143 5.77 5.69 3.77
N LEU A 144 7.01 5.35 4.17
CA LEU A 144 8.08 6.34 4.27
C LEU A 144 8.40 6.96 2.90
N ALA A 145 8.46 6.16 1.84
CA ALA A 145 8.69 6.64 0.48
C ALA A 145 7.58 7.59 0.02
N ILE A 146 6.31 7.24 0.23
CA ILE A 146 5.17 8.09 -0.13
C ILE A 146 5.25 9.44 0.59
N VAL A 147 5.42 9.43 1.92
CA VAL A 147 5.49 10.67 2.72
C VAL A 147 6.67 11.53 2.28
N PHE A 148 7.82 10.92 1.98
CA PHE A 148 9.01 11.61 1.51
C PHE A 148 8.82 12.23 0.12
N ILE A 149 8.25 11.48 -0.83
CA ILE A 149 7.95 11.96 -2.19
C ILE A 149 6.95 13.11 -2.11
N THR A 150 5.88 12.96 -1.34
CA THR A 150 4.87 14.00 -1.19
C THR A 150 5.46 15.29 -0.61
N MET A 151 6.31 15.20 0.42
CA MET A 151 6.89 16.40 1.02
C MET A 151 7.92 17.08 0.11
N THR A 152 8.77 16.32 -0.56
CA THR A 152 9.74 16.90 -1.51
C THR A 152 9.03 17.58 -2.68
N HIS A 153 7.93 17.00 -3.15
CA HIS A 153 7.11 17.58 -4.21
C HIS A 153 6.36 18.84 -3.75
N ALA A 154 5.70 18.81 -2.60
CA ALA A 154 5.00 19.97 -2.05
C ALA A 154 5.97 21.13 -1.70
N GLY A 155 7.14 20.81 -1.11
CA GLY A 155 8.17 21.79 -0.80
C GLY A 155 8.86 22.40 -2.03
N SER A 156 9.02 21.63 -3.10
CA SER A 156 9.60 22.15 -4.36
C SER A 156 8.60 23.00 -5.17
N LYS A 157 7.30 22.71 -5.09
CA LYS A 157 6.25 23.53 -5.72
C LYS A 157 6.26 24.98 -5.21
N LEU A 158 6.54 25.19 -3.92
CA LEU A 158 6.70 26.53 -3.33
C LEU A 158 7.84 27.35 -3.93
N LYS A 159 8.92 26.70 -4.37
CA LYS A 159 10.04 27.42 -4.98
C LYS A 159 9.65 28.03 -6.33
N LYS A 160 8.67 27.44 -7.02
CA LYS A 160 8.18 27.90 -8.32
C LYS A 160 7.05 28.93 -8.18
N GLU A 161 6.13 28.72 -7.25
CA GLU A 161 5.00 29.66 -7.04
C GLU A 161 5.43 30.98 -6.36
N ASN A 162 6.47 30.97 -5.52
CA ASN A 162 6.96 32.21 -4.88
C ASN A 162 7.52 33.26 -5.87
N ILE A 163 7.92 32.89 -7.09
CA ILE A 163 8.49 33.86 -8.05
C ILE A 163 7.41 34.43 -8.97
N ILE A 164 6.42 33.62 -9.35
CA ILE A 164 5.42 34.01 -10.37
C ILE A 164 4.25 34.78 -9.74
N ASP A 165 3.76 34.38 -8.56
CA ASP A 165 2.63 35.08 -7.92
C ASP A 165 3.05 36.33 -7.14
N ALA A 166 4.29 36.36 -6.60
CA ALA A 166 4.82 37.55 -5.93
C ALA A 166 4.97 38.75 -6.89
N LEU A 167 5.16 38.51 -8.19
CA LEU A 167 5.20 39.56 -9.22
C LEU A 167 3.81 39.97 -9.72
N LYS A 168 2.78 39.15 -9.47
CA LYS A 168 1.43 39.34 -9.98
C LYS A 168 0.50 40.02 -8.97
N GLU A 169 0.74 39.81 -7.67
CA GLU A 169 0.04 40.53 -6.60
C GLU A 169 0.51 42.00 -6.45
N GLU A 170 1.66 42.38 -7.00
CA GLU A 170 2.15 43.77 -6.97
C GLU A 170 1.61 44.64 -8.12
N ASN A 171 0.89 44.05 -9.08
CA ASN A 171 0.34 44.73 -10.26
C ASN A 171 -1.19 44.68 -10.36
N LEU A 172 -1.90 44.38 -9.27
CA LEU A 172 -3.37 44.49 -9.16
C LEU A 172 -3.77 45.35 -7.96
#